data_AF-A0A5S3PD41-F1
#
_entry.id   AF-A0A5S3PD41-F1
#
_cell.length_a   1.000
_cell.length_b   1.000
_cell.length_c   1.000
_cell.angle_alpha   90.00
_cell.angle_beta   90.00
_cell.angle_gamma   90.00
#
_symmetry.space_group_name_H-M   'P 1'
#
loop_
_entity.id
_entity.type
_entity.pdbx_description
1 polymer ?
#
loop_
_entity_poly.entity_id
_entity_poly.type
_entity_poly.pdbx_seq_one_letter_code
_entity_poly.pdbx_strand_id
1 'polypeptide(L)' 'MDTYSLLRQIADSWVLLAMTVFFLGVIVWAFRPGSRSTHADTAQIPFRNDDAPTSGEPK' A
#
# COMPACT_ATOMS: atom_id res chain seq x y z
N MET A 1 19.41 30.09 -26.24
CA MET A 1 19.44 28.78 -25.54
C MET A 1 19.44 27.72 -26.63
N ASP A 2 20.59 27.08 -26.87
CA ASP A 2 20.72 26.08 -27.93
C ASP A 2 20.12 24.72 -27.54
N THR A 3 19.64 23.96 -28.52
CA THR A 3 18.91 22.68 -28.34
C THR A 3 19.68 21.67 -27.48
N TYR A 4 21.02 21.69 -27.56
CA TYR A 4 21.91 20.87 -26.74
C TYR A 4 21.78 21.17 -25.24
N SER A 5 21.65 22.45 -24.87
CA SER A 5 21.54 22.87 -23.47
C SER A 5 20.22 22.43 -22.85
N LEU A 6 19.15 22.38 -23.65
CA LEU A 6 17.84 21.85 -23.24
C LEU A 6 17.92 20.34 -23.00
N LEU A 7 18.48 19.58 -23.95
CA LEU A 7 18.63 18.13 -23.83
C LEU A 7 19.50 17.74 -22.62
N ARG A 8 20.56 18.51 -22.36
CA ARG A 8 21.46 18.31 -21.22
C ARG A 8 20.77 18.53 -19.88
N GLN A 9 19.99 19.59 -19.72
CA GLN A 9 19.24 19.83 -18.47
C GLN A 9 18.22 18.73 -18.19
N ILE A 10 17.56 18.22 -19.23
CA ILE A 10 16.68 17.06 -19.11
C ILE A 10 17.50 15.84 -18.64
N ALA A 11 18.59 15.51 -19.34
CA ALA A 11 19.47 14.38 -19.03
C ALA A 11 20.02 14.39 -17.60
N ASP A 12 20.51 15.55 -17.14
CA ASP A 12 21.08 15.72 -15.78
C ASP A 12 20.03 15.49 -14.67
N SER A 13 18.73 15.65 -14.98
CA SER A 13 17.65 15.60 -13.98
C SER A 13 16.97 14.22 -13.85
N TRP A 14 17.25 13.28 -14.75
CA TRP A 14 16.53 11.99 -14.83
C TRP A 14 16.73 11.10 -13.60
N VAL A 15 17.95 11.06 -13.04
CA VAL A 15 18.24 10.24 -11.86
C VAL A 15 17.50 10.78 -10.64
N LEU A 16 17.48 12.10 -10.46
CA LEU A 16 16.73 12.75 -9.37
C LEU A 16 15.22 12.48 -9.53
N LEU A 17 14.68 12.62 -10.74
CA LEU A 17 13.28 12.34 -11.03
C LEU A 17 12.92 10.88 -10.69
N ALA A 18 13.74 9.92 -11.12
CA ALA A 18 13.54 8.51 -10.84
C ALA A 18 13.53 8.22 -9.32
N MET A 19 14.45 8.84 -8.58
CA MET A 19 14.52 8.71 -7.12
C MET A 19 13.29 9.29 -6.42
N THR A 20 12.79 10.44 -6.89
CA THR A 20 11.56 11.05 -6.39
C THR A 20 10.33 10.17 -6.65
N VAL A 21 10.17 9.65 -7.87
CA VAL A 21 9.05 8.76 -8.22
C VAL A 21 9.11 7.47 -7.41
N PHE A 22 10.30 6.87 -7.28
CA PHE A 22 10.51 5.68 -6.45
C PHE A 22 10.11 5.94 -4.99
N PHE A 23 10.56 7.05 -4.41
CA PHE A 23 10.22 7.43 -3.03
C PHE A 23 8.70 7.58 -2.82
N LEU A 24 8.01 8.28 -3.73
CA LEU A 24 6.55 8.39 -3.69
C LEU A 24 5.89 7.02 -3.85
N GLY A 25 6.43 6.14 -4.70
CA GLY A 25 5.97 4.77 -4.86
C GLY A 25 6.05 3.97 -3.55
N VAL A 26 7.16 4.10 -2.81
CA VAL A 26 7.33 3.47 -1.49
C VAL A 26 6.32 4.03 -0.47
N ILE A 27 6.11 5.35 -0.44
CA ILE A 27 5.10 5.98 0.41
C ILE A 27 3.72 5.38 0.13
N VAL A 28 3.30 5.39 -1.14
CA VAL A 28 1.99 4.86 -1.55
C VAL A 28 1.87 3.37 -1.21
N TRP A 29 2.94 2.59 -1.39
CA TRP A 29 2.97 1.18 -1.02
C TRP A 29 2.85 0.96 0.49
N ALA A 30 3.53 1.76 1.31
CA ALA A 30 3.46 1.68 2.77
C ALA A 30 2.06 2.02 3.30
N PHE A 31 1.37 2.98 2.68
CA PHE A 31 0.00 3.33 3.02
C PHE A 31 -1.05 2.46 2.33
N ARG A 32 -0.66 1.51 1.46
CA ARG A 32 -1.60 0.60 0.82
C ARG A 32 -2.28 -0.24 1.89
N PRO A 33 -3.62 -0.16 2.06
CA PRO A 33 -4.35 -0.77 3.16
C PRO A 33 -4.56 -2.29 2.96
N GLY A 34 -3.55 -3.01 2.46
CA GLY A 34 -3.67 -4.41 2.03
C GLY A 34 -3.90 -5.41 3.15
N SER A 35 -3.53 -5.10 4.39
CA SER A 35 -3.66 -6.02 5.54
C SER A 35 -4.90 -5.75 6.41
N ARG A 36 -5.70 -4.72 6.09
CA ARG A 36 -6.84 -4.32 6.93
C ARG A 36 -7.92 -5.40 7.01
N SER A 37 -8.16 -6.15 5.94
CA SER A 37 -9.19 -7.21 5.93
C SER A 37 -8.80 -8.42 6.77
N THR A 38 -7.56 -8.90 6.66
CA THR A 38 -7.09 -10.07 7.40
C THR A 38 -7.01 -9.81 8.91
N HIS A 39 -6.57 -8.62 9.32
CA HIS A 39 -6.55 -8.26 10.74
C HIS A 39 -7.96 -8.04 11.31
N ALA A 40 -8.89 -7.51 10.51
CA ALA A 40 -10.28 -7.36 10.91
C ALA A 40 -10.99 -8.72 11.10
N ASP A 41 -10.79 -9.67 10.18
CA ASP A 41 -11.41 -11.00 10.27
C ASP A 41 -10.87 -11.82 11.46
N THR A 42 -9.56 -11.74 11.74
CA THR A 42 -8.96 -12.36 12.94
C THR A 42 -9.44 -11.71 14.25
N ALA A 43 -9.56 -10.37 14.27
CA ALA A 43 -10.03 -9.66 15.46
C ALA A 43 -11.50 -9.99 15.80
N GLN A 44 -12.29 -10.42 14.82
CA GLN A 44 -13.67 -10.86 15.05
C GLN A 44 -13.80 -12.30 15.53
N ILE A 45 -12.72 -13.10 15.62
CA ILE A 45 -12.80 -14.49 16.10
C ILE A 45 -13.44 -14.61 17.50
N PRO A 46 -13.08 -13.80 18.51
CA PRO A 46 -13.69 -13.91 19.84
C PRO A 46 -15.17 -13.46 19.87
N PHE A 47 -15.52 -12.47 19.04
CA PHE A 47 -16.87 -11.86 19.00
C PHE A 47 -17.81 -12.55 17.98
N ARG A 48 -17.31 -13.53 17.21
CA ARG A 48 -18.04 -14.16 16.09
C ARG A 48 -19.31 -14.89 16.53
N ASN A 49 -19.40 -15.26 17.80
CA ASN A 49 -20.54 -15.98 18.39
C ASN A 49 -21.29 -15.15 19.45
N ASP A 50 -21.03 -13.84 19.57
CA ASP A 50 -21.68 -13.00 20.59
C ASP A 50 -23.14 -12.67 20.24
N ASP A 51 -23.48 -12.57 18.95
CA ASP A 51 -24.84 -12.25 18.50
C ASP A 51 -25.78 -13.47 18.42
N ALA A 52 -25.23 -14.71 18.40
CA ALA A 52 -26.02 -15.94 18.51
C ALA A 52 -25.15 -17.14 18.93
N PRO A 53 -25.63 -18.00 19.85
CA PRO A 53 -24.94 -19.24 20.17
C PRO A 53 -24.91 -20.16 18.95
N THR A 54 -23.79 -20.85 18.74
CA THR A 54 -23.65 -21.83 17.67
C THR A 54 -24.79 -22.84 17.77
N SER A 55 -25.63 -22.86 16.74
CA SER A 55 -26.81 -23.71 16.70
C SER A 55 -26.40 -25.11 16.27
N GLY A 56 -25.94 -25.90 17.23
CA GLY A 56 -25.96 -27.37 17.16
C GLY A 56 -24.77 -28.03 16.50
N GLU A 57 -23.93 -28.66 17.32
CA GLU A 57 -23.26 -29.90 16.95
C GLU A 57 -23.46 -30.89 18.12
N PRO A 58 -24.26 -31.96 17.96
CA PRO A 58 -24.36 -32.99 18.97
C PRO A 58 -23.10 -33.87 18.92
N LYS A 59 -22.57 -34.12 20.12
CA LYS A 59 -21.38 -34.92 20.43
C LYS A 59 -21.46 -36.34 19.89
#